data_AF-A0A6V7LJY4-F1
#
_entry.id   AF-A0A6V7LJY4-F1
#
_cell.length_a   1.000
_cell.length_b   1.000
_cell.length_c   1.000
_cell.angle_alpha   90.00
_cell.angle_beta   90.00
_cell.angle_gamma   90.00
#
_symmetry.space_group_name_H-M   'P 1'
#
loop_
_entity.id
_entity.type
_entity.pdbx_description
1 polymer ?
#
loop_
_entity_poly.entity_id
_entity_poly.type
_entity_poly.pdbx_seq_one_letter_code
_entity_poly.pdbx_strand_id
1 'polypeptide(L)' 'CANCNREAYAECSLCRRTPYCSQFCQRKDWAGHQVECVRGAAETVMLIVESSSGETATLARVTEDQ' A
#
# COMPACT_ATOMS: atom_id res chain seq x y z
N CYS A 1 -14.60 15.10 5.72
CA CYS A 1 -15.68 14.11 5.48
C CYS A 1 -16.20 14.32 4.08
N ALA A 2 -16.09 13.34 3.19
CA ALA A 2 -16.52 13.50 1.80
C ALA A 2 -18.04 13.72 1.63
N ASN A 3 -18.86 13.28 2.59
CA ASN A 3 -20.32 13.42 2.50
C ASN A 3 -20.88 14.75 3.04
N CYS A 4 -20.34 15.24 4.16
CA CYS A 4 -20.91 16.37 4.89
C CYS A 4 -19.93 17.53 5.13
N ASN A 5 -18.75 17.44 4.51
CA ASN A 5 -17.71 18.48 4.49
C ASN A 5 -17.17 18.93 5.87
N ARG A 6 -17.49 18.20 6.96
CA ARG A 6 -16.91 18.40 8.30
C ARG A 6 -15.59 17.66 8.48
N GLU A 7 -14.90 17.94 9.59
CA GLU A 7 -13.73 17.19 10.04
C GLU A 7 -14.01 15.68 10.08
N ALA A 8 -13.02 14.90 9.64
CA ALA A 8 -13.11 13.46 9.58
C ALA A 8 -11.79 12.86 10.06
N TYR A 9 -11.89 11.93 11.00
CA TYR A 9 -10.76 11.24 11.60
C TYR A 9 -10.70 9.76 11.21
N ALA A 10 -11.73 9.28 10.50
CA ALA A 10 -11.81 7.90 10.04
C ALA A 10 -11.73 7.86 8.52
N GLU A 11 -11.04 6.86 7.99
CA GLU A 11 -10.92 6.61 6.56
C GLU A 11 -11.72 5.37 6.17
N CYS A 12 -12.01 5.22 4.88
CA CYS A 12 -12.63 4.00 4.37
C CYS A 12 -11.80 2.76 4.72
N SER A 13 -12.37 1.79 5.44
CA SER A 13 -11.64 0.60 5.89
C SER A 13 -11.07 -0.27 4.76
N LEU A 14 -11.62 -0.17 3.54
CA LEU A 14 -11.15 -0.91 2.37
C LEU A 14 -9.97 -0.21 1.69
N CYS A 15 -10.17 1.04 1.26
CA CYS A 15 -9.20 1.72 0.40
C CYS A 15 -8.37 2.79 1.12
N ARG A 16 -8.77 3.20 2.33
CA ARG A 16 -8.17 4.29 3.14
C ARG A 16 -7.94 5.63 2.43
N ARG A 17 -8.57 5.87 1.28
CA ARG A 17 -8.38 7.08 0.48
C ARG A 17 -9.36 8.20 0.80
N THR A 18 -10.57 7.86 1.23
CA THR A 18 -11.63 8.84 1.45
C THR A 18 -11.96 8.95 2.94
N PRO A 19 -11.84 10.15 3.55
CA PRO A 19 -12.11 10.36 4.96
C PRO A 19 -13.60 10.67 5.22
N TYR A 20 -14.15 10.05 6.26
CA TYR A 20 -15.53 10.19 6.73
C TYR A 20 -15.60 10.50 8.23
N CYS A 21 -16.56 11.33 8.64
CA CYS A 21 -16.77 11.61 10.07
C CYS A 21 -17.48 10.45 10.80
N SER A 22 -18.12 9.54 10.06
CA SER A 22 -18.79 8.34 10.58
C SER A 22 -19.09 7.35 9.46
N GLN A 23 -19.37 6.09 9.82
CA GLN A 23 -19.82 5.06 8.86
C GLN A 23 -21.13 5.44 8.15
N PHE A 24 -21.96 6.28 8.78
CA PHE A 24 -23.16 6.80 8.15
C PHE A 24 -22.84 7.64 6.91
N CYS A 25 -21.88 8.55 7.02
CA CYS A 25 -21.44 9.38 5.89
C CYS A 25 -20.80 8.54 4.79
N GLN A 26 -20.04 7.51 5.16
CA GLN A 26 -19.47 6.56 4.21
C GLN A 26 -20.55 5.82 3.42
N ARG A 27 -21.54 5.23 4.10
CA ARG A 27 -22.65 4.52 3.43
C ARG A 27 -23.47 5.42 2.52
N LYS A 28 -23.64 6.68 2.90
CA LYS A 28 -24.39 7.65 2.09
C LYS A 28 -23.62 8.09 0.84
N ASP A 29 -22.29 8.11 0.90
CA ASP A 29 -21.41 8.39 -0.25
C ASP A 29 -21.07 7.14 -1.09
N TRP A 30 -21.40 5.94 -0.57
CA TRP A 30 -20.99 4.65 -1.14
C TRP A 30 -21.32 4.50 -2.63
N ALA A 31 -22.48 5.00 -3.08
CA ALA A 31 -22.90 4.88 -4.48
C ALA A 31 -21.89 5.52 -5.46
N GLY A 32 -21.25 6.63 -5.10
CA GLY A 32 -20.18 7.25 -5.88
C GLY A 32 -18.80 6.68 -5.54
N HIS A 33 -18.54 6.46 -4.25
CA HIS A 33 -17.25 5.99 -3.77
C HIS A 33 -16.93 4.54 -4.19
N GLN A 34 -17.91 3.66 -4.40
CA GLN A 34 -17.70 2.21 -4.64
C GLN A 34 -16.74 1.92 -5.80
N VAL A 35 -16.84 2.67 -6.90
CA VAL A 35 -16.04 2.43 -8.11
C VAL A 35 -14.58 2.76 -7.83
N GLU A 36 -14.32 3.86 -7.14
CA GLU A 36 -12.96 4.28 -6.77
C GLU A 36 -12.39 3.46 -5.61
N CYS A 37 -13.26 2.99 -4.71
CA CYS A 37 -12.88 2.15 -3.57
C CYS A 37 -12.28 0.82 -4.04
N VAL A 38 -12.95 0.13 -4.97
CA VAL A 38 -12.52 -1.19 -5.47
C VAL A 38 -11.24 -1.10 -6.30
N ARG A 39 -11.07 -0.03 -7.09
CA ARG A 39 -9.95 0.09 -8.03
C ARG A 39 -8.56 0.16 -7.42
N GLY A 40 -8.39 0.46 -6.13
CA GLY A 40 -7.04 0.49 -5.52
C GLY A 40 -6.84 -0.40 -4.32
N ALA A 41 -7.72 -1.38 -4.09
CA ALA A 41 -7.34 -2.55 -3.31
C ALA A 41 -6.33 -3.44 -4.06
N ALA A 42 -6.15 -3.25 -5.37
CA ALA A 42 -5.30 -4.08 -6.22
C ALA A 42 -3.81 -3.68 -6.26
N GLU A 43 -3.43 -2.49 -5.74
CA GLU A 43 -2.07 -1.95 -5.93
C GLU A 43 -1.06 -2.39 -4.85
N THR A 44 -1.43 -3.26 -3.91
CA THR A 44 -0.52 -3.68 -2.83
C THR A 44 0.13 -5.06 -3.04
N VAL A 45 -0.05 -5.69 -4.22
CA VAL A 45 0.63 -6.95 -4.53
C VAL A 45 2.03 -6.66 -5.10
N MET A 46 2.94 -6.21 -4.24
CA MET A 46 4.37 -6.28 -4.52
C MET A 46 4.83 -7.72 -4.29
N LEU A 47 4.89 -8.52 -5.37
CA LEU A 47 5.60 -9.79 -5.39
C LEU A 47 7.10 -9.49 -5.29
N ILE A 48 7.68 -9.72 -4.12
CA ILE A 48 9.13 -9.79 -3.97
C ILE A 48 9.55 -11.09 -4.66
N VAL A 49 9.99 -11.00 -5.92
CA VAL A 49 10.69 -12.11 -6.59
C VAL A 49 12.14 -12.05 -6.11
N GLU A 50 12.47 -12.92 -5.15
CA GLU A 50 13.83 -13.13 -4.67
C GLU A 50 14.71 -13.59 -5.84
N SER A 51 15.54 -12.67 -6.33
CA SER A 51 16.55 -12.97 -7.35
C SER A 51 17.79 -13.46 -6.63
N SER A 52 17.89 -14.77 -6.47
CA SER A 52 19.11 -15.46 -6.05
C SER A 52 20.17 -15.35 -7.15
N SER A 53 20.88 -14.22 -7.20
CA SER A 53 22.14 -14.13 -7.94
C SER A 53 23.23 -14.78 -7.10
N GLY A 54 23.39 -16.09 -7.27
CA GLY A 54 24.62 -16.78 -6.88
C GLY A 54 25.76 -16.30 -7.77
N GLU A 55 26.52 -15.33 -7.30
CA GLU A 55 27.85 -15.02 -7.85
C GLU A 55 28.92 -15.68 -6.98
N THR A 56 29.33 -16.86 -7.44
CA THR A 56 30.58 -17.49 -7.06
C THR A 56 31.73 -16.60 -7.55
N ALA A 57 32.32 -15.81 -6.65
CA ALA A 57 33.60 -15.15 -6.88
C ALA A 57 34.59 -15.60 -5.82
N THR A 58 35.15 -16.79 -6.04
CA THR A 58 36.44 -17.20 -5.48
C THR A 58 37.48 -16.15 -5.90
N LEU A 59 37.93 -15.31 -4.98
CA LEU A 59 39.22 -14.64 -5.16
C LEU A 59 40.20 -15.15 -4.11
N ALA A 60 41.23 -15.78 -4.66
CA ALA A 60 42.30 -16.48 -4.01
C ALA A 60 43.14 -15.60 -3.09
N ARG A 61 43.71 -16.28 -2.08
CA ARG A 61 44.87 -15.86 -1.27
C ARG A 61 45.98 -15.32 -2.16
N VAL A 62 46.53 -14.15 -1.80
CA VAL A 62 47.93 -13.80 -2.07
C VAL A 62 48.50 -13.08 -0.84
N THR A 63 49.25 -13.89 -0.08
CA THR A 63 50.50 -13.63 0.67
C THR A 63 50.63 -12.48 1.68
N GLU A 64 50.93 -12.90 2.91
CA GLU A 64 51.89 -12.30 3.86
C GLU A 64 53.05 -11.55 3.19
N ASP A 65 53.43 -10.36 3.70
CA ASP A 65 54.75 -10.04 4.27
C ASP A 65 54.89 -8.51 4.50
N GLN A 66 54.87 -8.10 5.77
CA GLN A 66 55.79 -7.13 6.42
C GLN A 66 55.30 -6.71 7.81
#